data_AF-A0A3N5GUY5-F1
#
_entry.id   AF-A0A3N5GUY5-F1
#
_cell.length_a   1.000
_cell.length_b   1.000
_cell.length_c   1.000
_cell.angle_alpha   90.00
_cell.angle_beta   90.00
_cell.angle_gamma   90.00
#
_symmetry.space_group_name_H-M   'P 1'
#
loop_
_entity.id
_entity.type
_entity.pdbx_description
1 polymer ?
#
loop_
_entity_poly.entity_id
_entity_poly.type
_entity_poly.pdbx_seq_one_letter_code
_entity_poly.pdbx_strand_id
1 'polypeptide(L)'
;MVDAEDILADPRSALTKLCSACGIDFDESMLRWKPGPKPFDGIWARHWYNAVWASSGLTQPEPRPVTLPAELQRIADAAMPYYEKMRPYRLI
;
A
#
# COMPACT_ATOMS: atom_id res chain seq x y z
N MET A 1 0.77 1.73 -12.72
CA MET A 1 0.81 2.26 -11.34
C MET A 1 0.01 1.33 -10.45
N VAL A 2 0.36 1.22 -9.17
CA VAL A 2 -0.47 0.53 -8.17
C VAL A 2 -0.88 1.58 -7.15
N ASP A 3 -2.18 1.67 -6.88
CA ASP A 3 -2.72 2.56 -5.85
C ASP A 3 -3.01 1.77 -4.58
N ALA A 4 -2.67 2.34 -3.42
CA ALA A 4 -2.91 1.69 -2.14
C ALA A 4 -4.41 1.55 -1.85
N GLU A 5 -5.24 2.51 -2.27
CA GLU A 5 -6.69 2.47 -2.08
C GLU A 5 -7.30 1.29 -2.86
N ASP A 6 -6.84 1.05 -4.09
CA ASP A 6 -7.29 -0.07 -4.91
C ASP A 6 -6.92 -1.43 -4.27
N ILE A 7 -5.71 -1.55 -3.72
CA ILE A 7 -5.29 -2.75 -2.98
C ILE A 7 -6.17 -2.96 -1.76
N LEU A 8 -6.43 -1.93 -0.96
CA LEU A 8 -7.16 -2.11 0.30
C LEU A 8 -8.67 -2.32 0.07
N ALA A 9 -9.22 -1.86 -1.05
CA ALA A 9 -10.60 -2.09 -1.43
C ALA A 9 -10.87 -3.53 -1.88
N ASP A 10 -10.01 -4.10 -2.73
CA ASP A 10 -10.07 -5.50 -3.16
C ASP A 10 -8.66 -6.10 -3.34
N PRO A 11 -8.04 -6.57 -2.24
CA PRO A 11 -6.67 -7.08 -2.26
C PRO A 11 -6.43 -8.20 -3.27
N ARG A 12 -7.38 -9.14 -3.40
CA ARG A 12 -7.21 -10.28 -4.30
C ARG A 12 -7.17 -9.81 -5.75
N SER A 13 -8.15 -9.01 -6.17
CA SER A 13 -8.25 -8.53 -7.54
C SER A 13 -7.04 -7.67 -7.92
N ALA A 14 -6.67 -6.72 -7.06
CA ALA A 14 -5.54 -5.82 -7.29
C ALA A 14 -4.21 -6.59 -7.38
N LEU A 15 -3.94 -7.50 -6.45
CA LEU A 15 -2.69 -8.28 -6.44
C LEU A 15 -2.64 -9.29 -7.60
N THR A 16 -3.77 -9.86 -8.01
CA THR A 16 -3.81 -10.75 -9.20
C THR A 16 -3.43 -9.99 -10.46
N LYS A 17 -3.95 -8.77 -10.66
CA LYS A 17 -3.60 -7.90 -11.80
C LYS A 17 -2.13 -7.51 -11.77
N LEU A 18 -1.61 -7.18 -10.59
CA LEU A 18 -0.19 -6.88 -10.41
C LEU A 18 0.69 -8.09 -10.77
N CYS A 19 0.36 -9.28 -10.25
CA CYS A 19 1.10 -10.50 -10.55
C CYS A 19 1.12 -10.79 -12.05
N SER A 20 -0.03 -10.70 -12.72
CA SER A 20 -0.16 -10.84 -14.16
C SER A 20 0.69 -9.84 -14.94
N ALA A 21 0.65 -8.55 -14.56
CA ALA A 21 1.47 -7.51 -15.18
C ALA A 21 2.98 -7.73 -14.98
N CYS A 22 3.38 -8.36 -13.87
CA CYS A 22 4.76 -8.73 -13.56
C CYS A 22 5.18 -10.08 -14.18
N GLY A 23 4.26 -10.87 -14.73
CA GLY A 23 4.54 -12.21 -15.25
C GLY A 23 4.83 -13.25 -14.16
N ILE A 24 4.24 -13.10 -12.98
CA ILE A 24 4.35 -14.05 -11.86
C ILE A 24 2.98 -14.55 -11.44
N ASP A 25 2.94 -15.70 -10.76
CA ASP A 25 1.71 -16.27 -10.23
C ASP A 25 1.25 -15.58 -8.95
N PHE A 26 -0.08 -15.48 -8.78
CA PHE A 26 -0.69 -15.05 -7.53
C PHE A 26 -0.59 -16.16 -6.47
N ASP A 27 -0.34 -15.79 -5.21
CA ASP A 27 -0.29 -16.71 -4.08
C ASP A 27 -1.27 -16.26 -2.98
N GLU A 28 -2.05 -17.21 -2.44
CA GLU A 28 -3.00 -16.96 -1.35
C GLU A 28 -2.36 -16.37 -0.09
N SER A 29 -1.09 -16.70 0.17
CA SER A 29 -0.31 -16.18 1.30
C SER A 29 -0.04 -14.67 1.20
N MET A 30 -0.22 -14.06 0.02
CA MET A 30 -0.17 -12.61 -0.14
C MET A 30 -1.31 -11.90 0.60
N LEU A 31 -2.42 -12.59 0.89
CA LEU A 31 -3.59 -12.00 1.56
C LEU A 31 -3.56 -12.14 3.08
N ARG A 32 -2.89 -13.19 3.58
CA ARG A 32 -2.84 -13.50 5.01
C ARG A 32 -1.49 -14.07 5.41
N TRP A 33 -0.95 -13.59 6.52
CA TRP A 33 0.35 -14.00 7.04
C TRP A 33 0.36 -14.08 8.57
N LYS A 34 1.37 -14.75 9.11
CA LYS A 34 1.60 -14.79 10.56
C LYS A 34 2.21 -13.46 11.03
N PRO A 35 1.61 -12.77 12.03
CA PRO A 35 2.22 -11.60 12.66
C PRO A 35 3.62 -11.89 13.23
N GLY A 36 4.38 -10.82 13.42
CA GLY A 36 5.69 -10.82 14.05
C GLY A 36 6.86 -10.66 13.07
N PRO A 37 8.08 -10.52 13.61
CA PRO A 37 9.29 -10.34 12.85
C PRO A 37 9.57 -11.51 11.91
N LYS A 38 10.22 -11.21 10.79
CA LYS A 38 10.67 -12.18 9.82
C LYS A 38 12.20 -12.30 9.84
N PRO A 39 12.76 -13.49 9.58
CA PRO A 39 14.22 -13.68 9.59
C PRO A 39 14.97 -12.79 8.58
N PHE A 40 14.28 -12.35 7.53
CA PHE A 40 14.80 -11.49 6.47
C PHE A 40 14.53 -9.99 6.71
N ASP A 41 13.94 -9.62 7.85
CA ASP A 41 13.75 -8.22 8.19
C ASP A 41 15.10 -7.52 8.41
N GLY A 42 15.29 -6.36 7.78
CA GLY A 42 16.51 -5.57 7.92
C GLY A 42 16.65 -4.87 9.28
N ILE A 43 17.80 -4.24 9.51
CA ILE A 43 18.13 -3.53 10.77
C ILE A 43 17.09 -2.47 11.17
N TRP A 44 16.38 -1.90 10.20
CA TRP A 44 15.37 -0.86 10.42
C TRP A 44 14.02 -1.40 10.92
N ALA A 45 13.78 -2.72 10.83
CA ALA A 45 12.48 -3.30 11.16
C ALA A 45 12.09 -3.05 12.63
N ARG A 46 13.05 -3.18 13.56
CA ARG A 46 12.82 -2.87 14.99
C ARG A 46 12.45 -1.41 15.26
N HIS A 47 12.70 -0.51 14.31
CA HIS A 47 12.42 0.91 14.45
C HIS A 47 11.11 1.30 13.74
N TRP A 48 10.80 0.70 12.59
CA TRP A 48 9.71 1.17 11.72
C TRP A 48 8.61 0.13 11.44
N TYR A 49 8.83 -1.16 11.72
CA TYR A 49 7.91 -2.23 11.29
C TYR A 49 6.87 -2.63 12.35
N ASN A 50 6.70 -1.87 13.44
CA ASN A 50 5.75 -2.21 14.50
C ASN A 50 4.33 -2.50 13.94
N ALA A 51 3.83 -1.68 13.02
CA ALA A 51 2.53 -1.90 12.37
C ALA A 51 2.52 -3.15 11.47
N VAL A 52 3.60 -3.37 10.70
CA VAL A 52 3.73 -4.55 9.83
C VAL A 52 3.80 -5.84 10.65
N TRP A 53 4.59 -5.86 11.72
CA TRP A 53 4.68 -6.98 12.65
C TRP A 53 3.37 -7.26 13.38
N ALA A 54 2.55 -6.24 13.65
CA ALA A 54 1.23 -6.44 14.24
C ALA A 54 0.18 -6.95 13.24
N SER A 55 0.39 -6.75 11.94
CA SER A 55 -0.57 -7.12 10.89
C SER A 55 -0.56 -8.62 10.59
N SER A 56 -1.71 -9.12 10.10
CA SER A 56 -1.89 -10.50 9.60
C SER A 56 -2.50 -10.57 8.19
N GLY A 57 -2.64 -9.42 7.54
CA GLY A 57 -3.32 -9.26 6.26
C GLY A 57 -3.48 -7.79 5.89
N LEU A 58 -4.04 -7.53 4.71
CA LEU A 58 -4.45 -6.21 4.26
C LEU A 58 -5.83 -5.88 4.84
N THR A 59 -5.98 -4.71 5.45
CA THR A 59 -7.22 -4.26 6.09
C THR A 59 -7.61 -2.89 5.56
N GLN A 60 -8.89 -2.66 5.31
CA GLN A 60 -9.36 -1.33 4.95
C GLN A 60 -8.92 -0.31 6.01
N PRO A 61 -8.38 0.84 5.59
CA PRO A 61 -7.97 1.87 6.51
C PRO A 61 -9.21 2.52 7.12
N GLU A 62 -9.15 2.86 8.40
CA GLU A 62 -10.18 3.70 8.99
C GLU A 62 -10.15 5.09 8.34
N PRO A 63 -11.29 5.63 7.87
CA PRO A 63 -11.36 6.97 7.33
C PRO A 63 -10.93 7.95 8.42
N ARG A 64 -9.80 8.63 8.20
CA ARG A 64 -9.34 9.70 9.09
C ARG A 64 -9.41 11.03 8.35
N PRO A 65 -10.11 12.04 8.90
CA PRO A 65 -10.05 13.38 8.34
C PRO A 65 -8.61 13.88 8.40
N VAL A 66 -8.06 14.24 7.24
CA VAL A 66 -6.72 14.81 7.13
C VAL A 66 -6.86 16.31 6.96
N THR A 67 -6.45 17.07 7.97
CA THR A 67 -6.29 18.52 7.87
C THR A 67 -4.81 18.82 7.86
N LEU A 68 -4.31 19.36 6.74
CA LEU A 68 -2.91 19.75 6.61
C LEU A 68 -2.71 21.22 6.99
N PRO A 69 -1.65 21.56 7.76
CA PRO A 69 -1.16 22.93 7.85
C PRO A 69 -0.89 23.51 6.46
N ALA A 70 -1.01 24.84 6.33
CA ALA A 70 -0.91 25.52 5.04
C ALA A 70 0.39 25.22 4.30
N GLU A 71 1.53 25.10 4.99
CA GLU A 71 2.79 24.72 4.34
C GLU A 71 2.79 23.31 3.76
N LEU A 72 2.13 22.34 4.41
CA LEU A 72 2.04 20.97 3.90
C LEU A 72 0.99 20.83 2.81
N GLN A 73 -0.12 21.59 2.88
CA GLN A 73 -1.11 21.64 1.81
C GLN A 73 -0.48 22.11 0.50
N ARG A 74 0.38 23.14 0.54
CA ARG A 74 1.11 23.60 -0.66
C ARG A 74 1.98 22.51 -1.28
N ILE A 75 2.59 21.65 -0.47
CA ILE A 75 3.40 20.52 -0.96
C ILE A 75 2.49 19.47 -1.61
N ALA A 76 1.36 19.15 -0.96
CA ALA A 76 0.37 18.22 -1.51
C ALA A 76 -0.18 18.70 -2.85
N ASP A 77 -0.54 19.99 -2.94
CA ASP A 77 -1.06 20.62 -4.16
C ASP A 77 -0.01 20.62 -5.28
N ALA A 78 1.27 20.85 -4.96
CA ALA A 78 2.35 20.79 -5.94
C ALA A 78 2.62 19.36 -6.44
N ALA A 79 2.38 18.34 -5.61
CA ALA A 79 2.53 16.94 -5.97
C ALA A 79 1.33 16.37 -6.76
N MET A 80 0.13 16.90 -6.51
CA MET A 80 -1.14 16.37 -7.04
C MET A 80 -1.18 16.23 -8.58
N PRO A 81 -0.68 17.19 -9.39
CA PRO A 81 -0.68 17.04 -10.84
C PRO A 81 0.09 15.81 -11.33
N TYR A 82 1.17 15.41 -10.63
CA TYR A 82 1.94 14.22 -11.00
C TYR A 82 1.19 12.94 -10.64
N TYR A 83 0.53 12.90 -9.48
CA TYR A 83 -0.33 11.80 -9.08
C TYR A 83 -1.47 11.61 -10.09
N GLU A 84 -2.23 12.67 -10.38
CA GLU A 84 -3.35 12.61 -11.34
C GLU A 84 -2.90 12.27 -12.76
N LYS A 85 -1.67 12.62 -13.16
CA LYS A 85 -1.11 12.19 -14.45
C LYS A 85 -0.84 10.68 -14.50
N MET A 86 -0.45 10.06 -13.38
CA MET A 86 -0.19 8.61 -13.31
C MET A 86 -1.46 7.79 -13.10
N ARG A 87 -2.48 8.39 -12.47
CA ARG A 87 -3.73 7.74 -12.06
C ARG A 87 -4.46 7.00 -13.19
N PRO A 88 -4.54 7.50 -14.44
CA PRO A 88 -5.14 6.75 -15.55
C PRO A 88 -4.41 5.44 -15.90
N TYR A 89 -3.15 5.29 -15.50
CA TYR A 89 -2.32 4.11 -15.76
C TYR A 89 -2.31 3.12 -14.58
N ARG A 90 -3.26 3.24 -13.65
CA ARG A 90 -3.38 2.30 -12.52
C ARG A 90 -3.93 0.95 -13.02
N LEU A 91 -3.51 -0.14 -12.37
CA LEU A 91 -3.91 -1.51 -12.72
C LEU A 91 -5.32 -1.82 -12.15
N ILE A 92 -6.37 -1.33 -12.83
CA ILE A 92 -7.79 -1.58 -12.52
C ILE A 92 -8.39 -2.54 -13.53
#